data_AF-A0A8T6M8B4-F1
#
_entry.id   AF-A0A8T6M8B4-F1
#
_cell.length_a   1.000
_cell.length_b   1.000
_cell.length_c   1.000
_cell.angle_alpha   90.00
_cell.angle_beta   90.00
_cell.angle_gamma   90.00
#
_symmetry.space_group_name_H-M   'P 1'
#
loop_
_entity.id
_entity.type
_entity.pdbx_description
1 polymer ?
#
loop_
_entity_poly.entity_id
_entity_poly.type
_entity_poly.pdbx_seq_one_letter_code
_entity_poly.pdbx_strand_id
1 'polypeptide(L)'
;MNNFKINILLSIIGIATLSGCSTTHSNKRTPAFNNGTKTDYSCDYKQPQSKSGSFYKTDGPLELPSNLDDILNPIPILEPFNKGNSKPYYVLGQSFTPISNNSSYKETGLATWYGRRYHGQKTANGETYDMFKMTAASPILPIPSYATVKNLRNGRSVIVRINDRGPFLKSRIIDLSFLAACRLGYATQGMTDVEVTRIFP
;
A
#
# COMPACT_ATOMS: atom_id res chain seq x y z
N MET A 1 -65.77 52.03 6.28
CA MET A 1 -67.20 51.78 5.97
C MET A 1 -67.30 50.48 5.19
N ASN A 2 -68.13 49.57 5.72
CA ASN A 2 -68.87 48.46 5.10
C ASN A 2 -68.07 47.39 4.32
N ASN A 3 -67.92 46.16 4.83
CA ASN A 3 -68.91 45.07 5.02
C ASN A 3 -69.28 44.30 3.74
N PHE A 4 -69.06 42.97 3.84
CA PHE A 4 -69.91 41.85 3.36
C PHE A 4 -69.93 41.47 1.86
N LYS A 5 -69.40 40.27 1.52
CA LYS A 5 -70.17 39.00 1.36
C LYS A 5 -69.30 37.81 0.90
N ILE A 6 -69.80 36.64 1.29
CA ILE A 6 -69.33 35.25 1.16
C ILE A 6 -69.62 34.64 -0.22
N ASN A 7 -68.80 33.66 -0.67
CA ASN A 7 -69.15 32.40 -1.40
C ASN A 7 -67.84 31.59 -1.60
N ILE A 8 -67.57 30.46 -0.95
CA ILE A 8 -68.09 29.07 -1.07
C ILE A 8 -67.65 28.32 -2.35
N LEU A 9 -66.97 27.18 -2.12
CA LEU A 9 -66.62 26.04 -3.01
C LEU A 9 -65.57 26.33 -4.12
N LEU A 10 -64.60 25.47 -4.46
CA LEU A 10 -64.58 24.00 -4.54
C LEU A 10 -63.12 23.48 -4.63
N SER A 11 -62.93 22.23 -4.20
CA SER A 11 -61.70 21.44 -4.08
C SER A 11 -60.86 21.29 -5.35
N ILE A 12 -59.52 21.38 -5.21
CA ILE A 12 -58.58 20.65 -6.07
C ILE A 12 -57.55 19.96 -5.17
N ILE A 13 -57.65 18.63 -5.15
CA ILE A 13 -56.70 17.70 -4.56
C ILE A 13 -55.42 17.74 -5.42
N GLY A 14 -54.39 18.42 -4.91
CA GLY A 14 -53.05 18.40 -5.49
C GLY A 14 -52.20 17.36 -4.76
N ILE A 15 -52.12 16.15 -5.30
CA ILE A 15 -51.17 15.12 -4.85
C ILE A 15 -49.77 15.58 -5.26
N ALA A 16 -49.03 16.16 -4.33
CA ALA A 16 -47.61 16.41 -4.49
C ALA A 16 -46.84 15.12 -4.19
N THR A 17 -46.46 14.39 -5.25
CA THR A 17 -45.53 13.27 -5.14
C THR A 17 -44.15 13.81 -4.76
N LEU A 18 -43.74 13.58 -3.52
CA LEU A 18 -42.36 13.78 -3.06
C LEU A 18 -41.46 12.78 -3.79
N SER A 19 -40.84 13.23 -4.89
CA SER A 19 -39.71 12.54 -5.50
C SER A 19 -38.48 12.68 -4.59
N GLY A 20 -38.31 11.70 -3.70
CA GLY A 20 -37.10 11.56 -2.90
C GLY A 20 -35.94 11.08 -3.76
N CYS A 21 -34.99 11.96 -4.05
CA CYS A 21 -33.67 11.56 -4.55
C CYS A 21 -32.87 10.93 -3.40
N SER A 22 -32.99 9.62 -3.22
CA SER A 22 -32.06 8.87 -2.38
C SER A 22 -30.76 8.69 -3.16
N THR A 23 -29.80 9.58 -2.96
CA THR A 23 -28.41 9.33 -3.34
C THR A 23 -27.89 8.16 -2.51
N THR A 24 -27.86 6.97 -3.11
CA THR A 24 -27.12 5.83 -2.58
C THR A 24 -25.63 6.18 -2.60
N HIS A 25 -25.10 6.63 -1.47
CA HIS A 25 -23.67 6.63 -1.24
C HIS A 25 -23.23 5.17 -1.22
N SER A 26 -22.68 4.70 -2.36
CA SER A 26 -22.00 3.42 -2.43
C SER A 26 -20.81 3.50 -1.47
N ASN A 27 -21.04 3.04 -0.25
CA ASN A 27 -20.05 2.88 0.78
C ASN A 27 -19.11 1.78 0.27
N LYS A 28 -18.11 2.16 -0.54
CA LYS A 28 -16.97 1.31 -0.87
C LYS A 28 -16.27 1.02 0.45
N ARG A 29 -16.71 -0.04 1.13
CA ARG A 29 -15.98 -0.62 2.25
C ARG A 29 -14.57 -0.88 1.74
N THR A 30 -13.61 -0.15 2.30
CA THR A 30 -12.22 -0.57 2.29
C THR A 30 -12.21 -2.03 2.75
N PRO A 31 -11.69 -2.98 1.96
CA PRO A 31 -11.63 -4.38 2.39
C PRO A 31 -10.97 -4.44 3.77
N ALA A 32 -11.66 -5.03 4.74
CA ALA A 32 -11.05 -5.33 6.03
C ALA A 32 -9.87 -6.28 5.75
N PHE A 33 -8.67 -5.86 6.14
CA PHE A 33 -7.46 -6.65 5.96
C PHE A 33 -7.52 -7.87 6.88
N ASN A 34 -7.72 -9.05 6.31
CA ASN A 34 -7.56 -10.30 7.04
C ASN A 34 -6.08 -10.73 6.95
N ASN A 35 -5.42 -10.79 8.10
CA ASN A 35 -4.02 -11.21 8.19
C ASN A 35 -3.89 -12.68 7.76
N GLY A 36 -2.84 -13.02 7.02
CA GLY A 36 -2.60 -14.40 6.56
C GLY A 36 -3.54 -14.89 5.47
N THR A 37 -4.40 -14.04 4.90
CA THR A 37 -5.20 -14.40 3.72
C THR A 37 -4.46 -14.08 2.43
N LYS A 38 -4.84 -14.81 1.36
CA LYS A 38 -4.52 -14.43 -0.02
C LYS A 38 -5.01 -13.01 -0.25
N THR A 39 -4.20 -12.19 -0.91
CA THR A 39 -4.64 -10.84 -1.30
C THR A 39 -5.62 -10.99 -2.46
N ASP A 40 -6.65 -10.15 -2.51
CA ASP A 40 -7.60 -10.12 -3.63
C ASP A 40 -6.95 -9.65 -4.95
N TYR A 41 -5.70 -9.20 -4.90
CA TYR A 41 -4.96 -8.69 -6.04
C TYR A 41 -4.00 -9.76 -6.57
N SER A 42 -4.27 -10.24 -7.79
CA SER A 42 -3.33 -11.07 -8.56
C SER A 42 -2.22 -10.23 -9.19
N CYS A 43 -1.11 -10.88 -9.53
CA CYS A 43 0.02 -10.25 -10.20
C CYS A 43 -0.12 -10.33 -11.73
N ASP A 44 -0.75 -9.32 -12.35
CA ASP A 44 -0.83 -9.18 -13.82
C ASP A 44 0.34 -8.35 -14.36
N TYR A 45 1.56 -8.84 -14.18
CA TYR A 45 2.76 -8.16 -14.66
C TYR A 45 3.16 -8.67 -16.04
N LYS A 46 3.33 -7.73 -16.98
CA LYS A 46 3.88 -7.97 -18.31
C LYS A 46 5.23 -7.29 -18.42
N GLN A 47 6.25 -8.07 -18.76
CA GLN A 47 7.60 -7.56 -18.99
C GLN A 47 7.59 -6.52 -20.12
N PRO A 48 8.12 -5.29 -19.91
CA PRO A 48 8.19 -4.28 -20.96
C PRO A 48 9.10 -4.74 -22.11
N GLN A 49 8.63 -4.67 -23.36
CA GLN A 49 9.39 -5.08 -24.55
C GLN A 49 10.54 -4.11 -24.96
N SER A 50 10.75 -3.00 -24.24
CA SER A 50 11.67 -1.93 -24.66
C SER A 50 13.00 -1.94 -23.90
N LYS A 51 14.11 -2.06 -24.64
CA LYS A 51 15.51 -1.89 -24.18
C LYS A 51 15.89 -0.41 -23.88
N SER A 52 14.97 0.42 -23.40
CA SER A 52 15.25 1.83 -23.07
C SER A 52 15.39 2.07 -21.56
N GLY A 53 16.65 2.14 -21.11
CA GLY A 53 17.23 3.03 -20.09
C GLY A 53 16.66 3.15 -18.67
N SER A 54 15.46 2.66 -18.36
CA SER A 54 14.86 2.77 -17.03
C SER A 54 15.09 1.48 -16.23
N PHE A 55 15.79 1.60 -15.11
CA PHE A 55 16.23 0.49 -14.25
C PHE A 55 15.14 -0.56 -13.98
N TYR A 56 13.91 -0.12 -13.68
CA TYR A 56 12.77 -1.00 -13.34
C TYR A 56 12.25 -1.83 -14.53
N LYS A 57 12.53 -1.44 -15.78
CA LYS A 57 12.09 -2.18 -16.97
C LYS A 57 12.89 -3.45 -17.21
N THR A 58 14.11 -3.54 -16.68
CA THR A 58 15.03 -4.67 -16.89
C THR A 58 15.31 -5.46 -15.61
N ASP A 59 14.97 -4.90 -14.45
CA ASP A 59 15.26 -5.49 -13.14
C ASP A 59 14.08 -6.33 -12.58
N GLY A 60 13.04 -6.57 -13.38
CA GLY A 60 11.97 -7.52 -13.05
C GLY A 60 12.43 -8.98 -13.13
N PRO A 61 11.56 -9.93 -12.73
CA PRO A 61 11.87 -11.36 -12.83
C PRO A 61 11.89 -11.82 -14.29
N LEU A 62 12.82 -12.71 -14.66
CA LEU A 62 12.85 -13.27 -16.03
C LEU A 62 11.61 -14.11 -16.32
N GLU A 63 11.17 -14.86 -15.32
CA GLU A 63 10.00 -15.72 -15.37
C GLU A 63 9.19 -15.54 -14.09
N LEU A 64 7.87 -15.59 -14.23
CA LEU A 64 6.93 -15.51 -13.13
C LEU A 64 6.58 -16.92 -12.65
N PRO A 65 6.79 -17.25 -11.36
CA PRO A 65 6.35 -18.54 -10.81
C PRO A 65 4.84 -18.74 -10.96
N SER A 66 4.40 -19.94 -11.34
CA SER A 66 2.97 -20.23 -11.54
C SER A 66 2.13 -20.09 -10.26
N ASN A 67 2.76 -20.20 -9.09
CA ASN A 67 2.12 -20.12 -7.77
C ASN A 67 2.16 -18.71 -7.14
N LEU A 68 2.44 -17.66 -7.91
CA LEU A 68 2.49 -16.27 -7.42
C LEU A 68 1.22 -15.85 -6.66
N ASP A 69 0.06 -16.30 -7.11
CA ASP A 69 -1.20 -15.95 -6.48
C ASP A 69 -1.40 -16.66 -5.12
N ASP A 70 -0.69 -17.75 -4.86
CA ASP A 70 -0.85 -18.53 -3.62
C ASP A 70 0.01 -18.01 -2.47
N ILE A 71 0.91 -17.07 -2.76
CA ILE A 71 1.76 -16.45 -1.76
C ILE A 71 0.92 -15.57 -0.84
N LEU A 72 0.89 -15.85 0.45
CA LEU A 72 0.05 -15.13 1.41
C LEU A 72 0.68 -13.80 1.84
N ASN A 73 -0.16 -12.89 2.33
CA ASN A 73 0.32 -11.75 3.11
C ASN A 73 0.98 -12.25 4.41
N PRO A 74 2.00 -11.56 4.93
CA PRO A 74 2.61 -11.94 6.19
C PRO A 74 1.65 -11.65 7.35
N ILE A 75 1.67 -12.52 8.35
CA ILE A 75 0.88 -12.35 9.58
C ILE A 75 1.73 -11.54 10.57
N PRO A 76 1.26 -10.36 11.03
CA PRO A 76 1.96 -9.60 12.05
C PRO A 76 2.12 -10.40 13.33
N ILE A 77 3.35 -10.51 13.81
CA ILE A 77 3.70 -11.11 15.11
C ILE A 77 4.62 -10.16 15.87
N LEU A 78 4.59 -10.23 17.20
CA LEU A 78 5.48 -9.42 18.03
C LEU A 78 6.87 -10.07 18.04
N GLU A 79 7.81 -9.45 17.33
CA GLU A 79 9.20 -9.90 17.28
C GLU A 79 10.10 -8.88 17.97
N PRO A 80 11.13 -9.34 18.72
CA PRO A 80 12.08 -8.43 19.33
C PRO A 80 12.86 -7.68 18.25
N PHE A 81 13.05 -6.38 18.43
CA PHE A 81 13.85 -5.58 17.51
C PHE A 81 15.30 -6.04 17.52
N ASN A 82 15.92 -6.09 16.34
CA ASN A 82 17.36 -6.23 16.26
C ASN A 82 17.99 -4.89 16.71
N LYS A 83 18.65 -4.88 17.87
CA LYS A 83 19.32 -3.69 18.42
C LYS A 83 20.35 -3.09 17.45
N GLY A 84 21.02 -3.92 16.64
CA GLY A 84 21.95 -3.45 15.61
C GLY A 84 21.25 -2.60 14.55
N ASN A 85 20.06 -3.02 14.12
CA ASN A 85 19.30 -2.36 13.05
C ASN A 85 18.52 -1.13 13.52
N SER A 86 18.45 -0.89 14.82
CA SER A 86 17.69 0.21 15.42
C SER A 86 18.56 1.46 15.69
N LYS A 87 19.87 1.39 15.43
CA LYS A 87 20.79 2.52 15.64
C LYS A 87 20.61 3.57 14.54
N PRO A 88 20.75 4.88 14.85
CA PRO A 88 20.90 5.90 13.83
C PRO A 88 22.07 5.58 12.90
N TYR A 89 21.91 5.91 11.61
CA TYR A 89 22.92 5.63 10.60
C TYR A 89 22.98 6.75 9.55
N TYR A 90 24.10 6.82 8.83
CA TYR A 90 24.35 7.83 7.80
C TYR A 90 24.72 7.13 6.50
N VAL A 91 24.05 7.50 5.41
CA VAL A 91 24.26 6.89 4.08
C VAL A 91 23.91 7.89 2.99
N LEU A 92 24.73 7.95 1.93
CA LEU A 92 24.56 8.88 0.80
C LEU A 92 24.27 10.33 1.21
N GLY A 93 24.98 10.85 2.21
CA GLY A 93 24.82 12.25 2.62
C GLY A 93 23.65 12.53 3.57
N GLN A 94 22.92 11.50 4.01
CA GLN A 94 21.69 11.64 4.78
C GLN A 94 21.72 10.80 6.05
N SER A 95 21.26 11.41 7.15
CA SER A 95 21.10 10.74 8.45
C SER A 95 19.68 10.19 8.58
N PHE A 96 19.57 8.97 9.10
CA PHE A 96 18.30 8.31 9.37
C PHE A 96 18.29 7.82 10.81
N THR A 97 17.15 7.97 11.49
CA THR A 97 16.93 7.46 12.84
C THR A 97 15.74 6.50 12.81
N PRO A 98 15.98 5.18 12.82
CA PRO A 98 14.90 4.21 12.91
C PRO A 98 14.07 4.38 14.17
N ILE A 99 12.79 4.08 14.07
CA ILE A 99 11.93 3.90 15.24
C ILE A 99 12.46 2.70 16.04
N SER A 100 12.75 2.92 17.33
CA SER A 100 13.34 1.93 18.23
C SER A 100 12.39 1.46 19.34
N ASN A 101 11.13 1.88 19.28
CA ASN A 101 10.09 1.57 20.25
C ASN A 101 8.79 1.10 19.57
N ASN A 102 7.73 0.90 20.34
CA ASN A 102 6.41 0.49 19.85
C ASN A 102 5.52 1.68 19.42
N SER A 103 6.09 2.76 18.89
CA SER A 103 5.28 3.87 18.36
C SER A 103 4.54 3.50 17.09
N SER A 104 3.36 4.09 16.90
CA SER A 104 2.68 4.07 15.61
C SER A 104 3.49 4.83 14.56
N TYR A 105 3.25 4.50 13.30
CA TYR A 105 3.84 5.20 12.16
C TYR A 105 2.82 5.23 11.03
N LYS A 106 2.67 6.40 10.43
CA LYS A 106 1.85 6.63 9.25
C LYS A 106 2.48 7.73 8.41
N GLU A 107 2.80 7.43 7.16
CA GLU A 107 3.42 8.38 6.24
C GLU A 107 2.89 8.19 4.82
N THR A 108 2.78 9.28 4.08
CA THR A 108 2.51 9.26 2.63
C THR A 108 3.76 9.68 1.88
N GLY A 109 4.09 8.97 0.81
CA GLY A 109 5.28 9.26 0.01
C GLY A 109 5.42 8.34 -1.19
N LEU A 110 6.59 8.43 -1.84
CA LEU A 110 6.87 7.65 -3.04
C LEU A 110 7.34 6.24 -2.66
N ALA A 111 6.71 5.21 -3.23
CA ALA A 111 7.20 3.84 -3.19
C ALA A 111 7.91 3.48 -4.49
N THR A 112 8.95 2.66 -4.39
CA THR A 112 9.47 1.89 -5.54
C THR A 112 9.55 0.42 -5.22
N TRP A 113 10.24 -0.37 -6.04
CA TRP A 113 10.56 -1.76 -5.73
C TRP A 113 11.99 -2.08 -6.16
N TYR A 114 12.64 -3.00 -5.44
CA TYR A 114 14.01 -3.39 -5.69
C TYR A 114 14.06 -4.71 -6.45
N GLY A 115 14.80 -4.72 -7.55
CA GLY A 115 14.68 -5.79 -8.52
C GLY A 115 15.66 -6.94 -8.35
N ARG A 116 15.68 -7.77 -9.39
CA ARG A 116 16.27 -9.10 -9.46
C ARG A 116 17.74 -9.15 -9.05
N ARG A 117 18.53 -8.09 -9.28
CA ARG A 117 19.95 -8.07 -8.88
C ARG A 117 20.18 -8.31 -7.38
N TYR A 118 19.19 -7.99 -6.55
CA TYR A 118 19.26 -8.20 -5.10
C TYR A 118 18.76 -9.58 -4.68
N HIS A 119 18.03 -10.28 -5.55
CA HIS A 119 17.44 -11.58 -5.21
C HIS A 119 18.54 -12.57 -4.75
N GLY A 120 18.31 -13.24 -3.63
CA GLY A 120 19.29 -14.13 -3.01
C GLY A 120 20.33 -13.44 -2.11
N GLN A 121 20.39 -12.11 -2.08
CA GLN A 121 21.30 -11.35 -1.20
C GLN A 121 20.74 -11.21 0.22
N LYS A 122 21.61 -10.87 1.17
CA LYS A 122 21.23 -10.61 2.57
C LYS A 122 20.65 -9.21 2.73
N THR A 123 19.51 -9.13 3.42
CA THR A 123 18.89 -7.89 3.90
C THR A 123 19.56 -7.41 5.19
N ALA A 124 19.21 -6.21 5.66
CA ALA A 124 19.75 -5.63 6.89
C ALA A 124 19.54 -6.50 8.15
N ASN A 125 18.52 -7.36 8.22
CA ASN A 125 18.38 -8.31 9.35
C ASN A 125 18.96 -9.70 9.11
N GLY A 126 19.64 -9.92 7.98
CA GLY A 126 20.26 -11.20 7.62
C GLY A 126 19.30 -12.21 6.97
N GLU A 127 18.02 -11.88 6.80
CA GLU A 127 17.13 -12.65 5.94
C GLU A 127 17.61 -12.57 4.48
N THR A 128 17.44 -13.66 3.73
CA THR A 128 17.69 -13.65 2.29
C THR A 128 16.53 -12.96 1.57
N TYR A 129 16.83 -11.95 0.76
CA TYR A 129 15.82 -11.29 -0.05
C TYR A 129 15.29 -12.23 -1.13
N ASP A 130 13.97 -12.38 -1.13
CA ASP A 130 13.21 -13.06 -2.16
C ASP A 130 12.21 -12.06 -2.77
N MET A 131 12.32 -11.83 -4.08
CA MET A 131 11.50 -10.83 -4.77
C MET A 131 10.03 -11.23 -4.88
N PHE A 132 9.74 -12.51 -4.63
CA PHE A 132 8.38 -13.06 -4.60
C PHE A 132 7.81 -13.16 -3.19
N LYS A 133 8.54 -12.77 -2.14
CA LYS A 133 7.95 -12.66 -0.79
C LYS A 133 7.34 -11.28 -0.57
N MET A 134 6.38 -11.19 0.35
CA MET A 134 5.73 -9.93 0.74
C MET A 134 6.59 -9.15 1.74
N THR A 135 7.74 -8.65 1.27
CA THR A 135 8.71 -7.87 2.09
C THR A 135 8.92 -6.46 1.56
N ALA A 136 9.52 -5.60 2.38
CA ALA A 136 9.93 -4.25 2.02
C ALA A 136 11.17 -3.77 2.79
N ALA A 137 11.87 -2.81 2.19
CA ALA A 137 12.87 -1.98 2.83
C ALA A 137 12.26 -0.64 3.27
N SER A 138 12.61 -0.17 4.47
CA SER A 138 12.28 1.18 4.95
C SER A 138 13.47 1.82 5.67
N PRO A 139 13.70 3.13 5.51
CA PRO A 139 14.74 3.81 6.25
C PRO A 139 14.39 4.04 7.73
N ILE A 140 13.09 4.08 8.07
CA ILE A 140 12.62 4.55 9.38
C ILE A 140 11.89 3.46 10.17
N LEU A 141 11.17 2.53 9.51
CA LEU A 141 10.43 1.50 10.23
C LEU A 141 11.35 0.53 10.99
N PRO A 142 10.94 0.01 12.16
CA PRO A 142 11.73 -0.97 12.89
C PRO A 142 11.95 -2.24 12.07
N ILE A 143 13.05 -2.94 12.34
CA ILE A 143 13.30 -4.26 11.75
C ILE A 143 13.49 -5.29 12.88
N PRO A 144 12.74 -6.40 12.87
CA PRO A 144 11.56 -6.64 12.02
C PRO A 144 10.36 -5.78 12.43
N SER A 145 9.46 -5.50 11.48
CA SER A 145 8.11 -4.98 11.75
C SER A 145 7.18 -5.28 10.57
N TYR A 146 5.93 -4.83 10.65
CA TYR A 146 4.92 -5.04 9.62
C TYR A 146 4.24 -3.71 9.26
N ALA A 147 3.86 -3.57 8.00
CA ALA A 147 3.12 -2.40 7.53
C ALA A 147 2.05 -2.79 6.51
N THR A 148 0.91 -2.08 6.59
CA THR A 148 -0.02 -1.97 5.47
C THR A 148 0.50 -0.90 4.52
N VAL A 149 0.58 -1.21 3.24
CA VAL A 149 0.94 -0.27 2.18
C VAL A 149 -0.23 -0.14 1.22
N LYS A 150 -0.74 1.08 1.06
CA LYS A 150 -1.85 1.40 0.17
C LYS A 150 -1.36 2.22 -1.01
N ASN A 151 -1.58 1.74 -2.23
CA ASN A 151 -1.39 2.53 -3.43
C ASN A 151 -2.52 3.55 -3.56
N LEU A 152 -2.16 4.84 -3.49
CA LEU A 152 -3.13 5.93 -3.49
C LEU A 152 -3.80 6.14 -4.85
N ARG A 153 -3.21 5.63 -5.94
CA ARG A 153 -3.75 5.79 -7.30
C ARG A 153 -4.91 4.85 -7.61
N ASN A 154 -4.91 3.65 -7.04
CA ASN A 154 -5.91 2.62 -7.33
C ASN A 154 -6.62 2.07 -6.09
N GLY A 155 -6.21 2.48 -4.89
CA GLY A 155 -6.79 2.05 -3.61
C GLY A 155 -6.39 0.64 -3.18
N ARG A 156 -5.60 -0.09 -3.98
CA ARG A 156 -5.13 -1.43 -3.62
C ARG A 156 -4.18 -1.33 -2.44
N SER A 157 -4.20 -2.35 -1.60
CA SER A 157 -3.38 -2.37 -0.40
C SER A 157 -2.82 -3.77 -0.14
N VAL A 158 -1.62 -3.86 0.42
CA VAL A 158 -0.98 -5.13 0.83
C VAL A 158 -0.40 -5.02 2.23
N ILE A 159 -0.11 -6.16 2.86
CA ILE A 159 0.71 -6.20 4.08
C ILE A 159 2.10 -6.68 3.70
N VAL A 160 3.12 -6.06 4.27
CA VAL A 160 4.52 -6.45 4.08
C VAL A 160 5.24 -6.56 5.41
N ARG A 161 6.23 -7.45 5.45
CA ARG A 161 7.26 -7.50 6.49
C ARG A 161 8.37 -6.51 6.13
N ILE A 162 8.75 -5.67 7.09
CA ILE A 162 9.92 -4.81 6.98
C ILE A 162 11.13 -5.61 7.47
N ASN A 163 12.03 -5.95 6.56
CA ASN A 163 13.25 -6.71 6.88
C ASN A 163 14.54 -6.05 6.39
N ASP A 164 14.45 -4.92 5.68
CA ASP A 164 15.61 -4.27 5.07
C ASP A 164 15.62 -2.73 5.23
N ARG A 165 16.78 -2.12 4.94
CA ARG A 165 17.02 -0.67 5.00
C ARG A 165 17.08 -0.05 3.61
N GLY A 166 16.68 1.22 3.55
CA GLY A 166 16.50 1.95 2.29
C GLY A 166 15.01 2.13 1.99
N PRO A 167 14.65 2.86 0.92
CA PRO A 167 15.51 3.58 -0.02
C PRO A 167 16.25 4.75 0.61
N PHE A 168 17.37 5.15 -0.02
CA PHE A 168 18.21 6.28 0.42
C PHE A 168 18.20 7.47 -0.55
N LEU A 169 17.55 7.33 -1.71
CA LEU A 169 17.33 8.46 -2.60
C LEU A 169 16.16 9.28 -2.08
N LYS A 170 16.29 10.61 -2.16
CA LYS A 170 15.30 11.56 -1.64
C LYS A 170 13.89 11.25 -2.14
N SER A 171 12.90 11.59 -1.30
CA SER A 171 11.44 11.43 -1.47
C SER A 171 10.86 10.02 -1.49
N ARG A 172 11.68 8.96 -1.52
CA ARG A 172 11.18 7.59 -1.42
C ARG A 172 11.14 7.14 0.04
N ILE A 173 10.02 6.58 0.46
CA ILE A 173 9.78 6.18 1.86
C ILE A 173 9.83 4.66 2.06
N ILE A 174 9.66 3.90 0.98
CA ILE A 174 9.61 2.44 1.01
C ILE A 174 10.01 1.85 -0.35
N ASP A 175 10.81 0.78 -0.32
CA ASP A 175 11.14 -0.04 -1.49
C ASP A 175 10.54 -1.42 -1.26
N LEU A 176 9.54 -1.78 -2.06
CA LEU A 176 8.81 -3.03 -1.94
C LEU A 176 9.51 -4.17 -2.69
N SER A 177 9.24 -5.40 -2.28
CA SER A 177 9.46 -6.58 -3.13
C SER A 177 8.69 -6.46 -4.45
N PHE A 178 9.17 -7.15 -5.49
CA PHE A 178 8.50 -7.18 -6.78
C PHE A 178 7.05 -7.66 -6.67
N LEU A 179 6.78 -8.75 -5.93
CA LEU A 179 5.41 -9.24 -5.76
C LEU A 179 4.49 -8.23 -5.09
N ALA A 180 4.95 -7.58 -4.01
CA ALA A 180 4.13 -6.57 -3.33
C ALA A 180 3.80 -5.39 -4.27
N ALA A 181 4.78 -4.93 -5.06
CA ALA A 181 4.56 -3.89 -6.07
C ALA A 181 3.62 -4.34 -7.20
N CYS A 182 3.70 -5.62 -7.59
CA CYS A 182 2.84 -6.20 -8.61
C CYS A 182 1.38 -6.26 -8.15
N ARG A 183 1.14 -6.73 -6.93
CA ARG A 183 -0.21 -6.78 -6.34
C ARG A 183 -0.79 -5.40 -6.14
N LEU A 184 0.04 -4.43 -5.74
CA LEU A 184 -0.34 -3.01 -5.69
C LEU A 184 -0.56 -2.38 -7.08
N GLY A 185 -0.27 -3.11 -8.16
CA GLY A 185 -0.56 -2.68 -9.53
C GLY A 185 0.33 -1.57 -10.04
N TYR A 186 1.58 -1.48 -9.57
CA TYR A 186 2.53 -0.48 -10.06
C TYR A 186 3.90 -1.04 -10.51
N ALA A 187 4.09 -2.36 -10.51
CA ALA A 187 5.36 -2.98 -10.87
C ALA A 187 5.89 -2.52 -12.25
N THR A 188 5.01 -2.42 -13.26
CA THR A 188 5.37 -1.95 -14.60
C THR A 188 5.74 -0.46 -14.63
N GLN A 189 5.12 0.36 -13.78
CA GLN A 189 5.37 1.80 -13.66
C GLN A 189 6.67 2.10 -12.88
N GLY A 190 7.13 1.16 -12.06
CA GLY A 190 8.34 1.29 -11.24
C GLY A 190 8.13 2.03 -9.92
N MET A 191 7.22 3.00 -9.89
CA MET A 191 6.93 3.81 -8.70
C MET A 191 5.46 4.23 -8.62
N THR A 192 4.99 4.51 -7.40
CA THR A 192 3.65 5.07 -7.15
C THR A 192 3.62 5.80 -5.81
N ASP A 193 2.64 6.68 -5.64
CA ASP A 193 2.34 7.33 -4.38
C ASP A 193 1.61 6.34 -3.45
N VAL A 194 2.11 6.19 -2.23
CA VAL A 194 1.56 5.26 -1.24
C VAL A 194 1.32 5.92 0.11
N GLU A 195 0.39 5.36 0.87
CA GLU A 195 0.31 5.52 2.32
C GLU A 195 0.86 4.25 2.99
N VAL A 196 1.82 4.41 3.90
CA VAL A 196 2.43 3.33 4.69
C VAL A 196 1.98 3.49 6.14
N THR A 197 1.36 2.45 6.69
CA THR A 197 0.92 2.41 8.09
C THR A 197 1.54 1.22 8.79
N ARG A 198 2.30 1.44 9.87
CA ARG A 198 2.81 0.36 10.72
C ARG A 198 1.64 -0.33 11.41
N ILE A 199 1.66 -1.66 11.42
CA ILE A 199 0.64 -2.48 12.08
C ILE A 199 1.28 -3.36 13.16
N PHE A 200 0.46 -3.76 14.12
CA PHE A 200 0.82 -4.60 15.26
C PHE A 200 -0.05 -5.87 15.24
N PRO A 201 0.36 -6.93 15.95
CA PRO A 201 -0.46 -8.14 16.14
C PRO A 201 -1.81 -7.85 16.79
#